data_AF-A0AAW7YKP9-F1
#
_entry.id   AF-A0AAW7YKP9-F1
#
_cell.length_a   1.000
_cell.length_b   1.000
_cell.length_c   1.000
_cell.angle_alpha   90.00
_cell.angle_beta   90.00
_cell.angle_gamma   90.00
#
_symmetry.space_group_name_H-M   'P 1'
#
loop_
_entity.id
_entity.type
_entity.pdbx_description
1 polymer ?
#
loop_
_entity_poly.entity_id
_entity_poly.type
_entity_poly.pdbx_seq_one_letter_code
_entity_poly.pdbx_strand_id
1 'polypeptide(L)'
;MRNLNYWLINQAHIVWMASIINIGLGVIIPDFDFLSKSISHVALEAPIFAYTHRAADIIIGLSMCGFSFGIHKISQNRFSAATLSSFLLGISMISAGIWTLETPLHLLYNLSIFMIIVPMSFALEFKNTIKSRLFESFSVAVTVLHVLMFWFIYAGFIPQEFNGLVQRLWAIPTMGWFGIAAYMLILNQFSVNKSIQPTANASTD
;
A
#
# COMPACT_ATOMS: atom_id res chain seq x y z
N MET A 1 14.99 -18.90 8.15
CA MET A 1 14.95 -17.43 7.86
C MET A 1 14.28 -17.08 6.53
N ARG A 2 14.52 -17.83 5.43
CA ARG A 2 13.90 -17.58 4.11
C ARG A 2 12.37 -17.59 4.10
N ASN A 3 11.74 -18.50 4.86
CA ASN A 3 10.28 -18.57 5.00
C ASN A 3 9.68 -17.33 5.67
N LEU A 4 10.35 -16.78 6.69
CA LEU A 4 9.87 -15.58 7.37
C LEU A 4 9.88 -14.36 6.44
N ASN A 5 10.94 -14.19 5.65
CA ASN A 5 11.02 -13.10 4.68
C ASN A 5 9.95 -13.23 3.60
N TYR A 6 9.70 -14.45 3.10
CA TYR A 6 8.60 -14.71 2.17
C TYR A 6 7.26 -14.28 2.75
N TRP A 7 6.94 -14.68 3.99
CA TRP A 7 5.67 -14.33 4.63
C TRP A 7 5.53 -12.83 4.88
N LEU A 8 6.61 -12.14 5.28
CA LEU A 8 6.62 -10.68 5.48
C LEU A 8 6.33 -9.90 4.18
N ILE A 9 6.76 -10.42 3.03
CA ILE A 9 6.45 -9.83 1.72
C ILE A 9 5.05 -10.24 1.25
N ASN A 10 4.71 -11.53 1.32
CA ASN A 10 3.46 -12.07 0.78
C ASN A 10 2.23 -11.47 1.46
N GLN A 11 2.30 -11.23 2.76
CA GLN A 11 1.21 -10.61 3.51
C GLN A 11 0.87 -9.19 3.02
N ALA A 12 1.75 -8.52 2.26
CA ALA A 12 1.45 -7.20 1.68
C ALA A 12 0.27 -7.20 0.70
N HIS A 13 -0.15 -8.37 0.20
CA HIS A 13 -1.40 -8.49 -0.57
C HIS A 13 -2.63 -8.11 0.27
N ILE A 14 -2.54 -8.19 1.60
CA ILE A 14 -3.59 -7.73 2.51
C ILE A 14 -3.88 -6.24 2.30
N VAL A 15 -2.87 -5.42 1.96
CA VAL A 15 -3.06 -3.98 1.70
C VAL A 15 -4.17 -3.75 0.68
N TRP A 16 -4.07 -4.30 -0.53
CA TRP A 16 -5.07 -4.04 -1.57
C TRP A 16 -6.40 -4.77 -1.29
N MET A 17 -6.36 -5.97 -0.72
CA MET A 17 -7.58 -6.72 -0.37
C MET A 17 -8.42 -6.02 0.69
N ALA A 18 -7.79 -5.57 1.79
CA ALA A 18 -8.48 -4.82 2.85
C ALA A 18 -8.92 -3.44 2.36
N SER A 19 -8.18 -2.82 1.43
CA SER A 19 -8.55 -1.52 0.87
C SER A 19 -9.82 -1.55 0.04
N ILE A 20 -10.18 -2.70 -0.56
CA ILE A 20 -11.47 -2.85 -1.27
C ILE A 20 -12.64 -2.56 -0.33
N ILE A 21 -12.53 -2.97 0.93
CA ILE A 21 -13.54 -2.69 1.96
C ILE A 21 -13.68 -1.18 2.10
N ASN A 22 -12.59 -0.46 2.37
CA ASN A 22 -12.64 1.01 2.59
C ASN A 22 -13.07 1.80 1.35
N ILE A 23 -12.67 1.36 0.16
CA ILE A 23 -13.09 1.97 -1.11
C ILE A 23 -14.60 1.78 -1.33
N GLY A 24 -15.12 0.59 -1.08
CA GLY A 24 -16.50 0.21 -1.38
C GLY A 24 -17.52 0.48 -0.27
N LEU A 25 -17.09 0.66 0.98
CA LEU A 25 -17.99 0.67 2.14
C LEU A 25 -19.10 1.73 2.04
N GLY A 26 -18.77 2.91 1.49
CA GLY A 26 -19.74 3.99 1.34
C GLY A 26 -20.92 3.69 0.40
N VAL A 27 -20.83 2.65 -0.46
CA VAL A 27 -21.93 2.26 -1.36
C VAL A 27 -23.08 1.60 -0.60
N ILE A 28 -22.76 0.93 0.52
CA ILE A 28 -23.73 0.11 1.26
C ILE A 28 -24.30 0.84 2.49
N ILE A 29 -23.79 2.03 2.82
CA ILE A 29 -24.26 2.82 3.95
C ILE A 29 -25.49 3.62 3.50
N PRO A 30 -26.67 3.43 4.12
CA PRO A 30 -27.85 4.22 3.81
C PRO A 30 -27.58 5.72 3.96
N ASP A 31 -28.07 6.52 3.02
CA ASP A 31 -27.97 7.99 3.01
C ASP A 31 -26.54 8.57 3.02
N PHE A 32 -25.52 7.72 2.86
CA PHE A 32 -24.14 8.18 2.70
C PHE A 32 -23.90 8.67 1.26
N ASP A 33 -23.51 9.93 1.13
CA ASP A 33 -23.12 10.49 -0.16
C ASP A 33 -21.74 9.96 -0.58
N PHE A 34 -21.74 8.84 -1.29
CA PHE A 34 -20.56 8.16 -1.80
C PHE A 34 -19.70 9.04 -2.73
N LEU A 35 -20.32 9.95 -3.48
CA LEU A 35 -19.63 10.76 -4.49
C LEU A 35 -18.90 11.93 -3.85
N SER A 36 -19.56 12.62 -2.91
CA SER A 36 -19.02 13.83 -2.30
C SER A 36 -18.17 13.53 -1.07
N LYS A 37 -18.61 12.63 -0.17
CA LYS A 37 -17.94 12.40 1.11
C LYS A 37 -16.68 11.53 0.96
N SER A 38 -15.60 11.96 1.61
CA SER A 38 -14.35 11.20 1.64
C SER A 38 -14.52 9.84 2.30
N ILE A 39 -13.57 8.95 2.03
CA ILE A 39 -13.51 7.63 2.68
C ILE A 39 -13.45 7.78 4.20
N SER A 40 -12.67 8.75 4.69
CA SER A 40 -12.52 9.02 6.12
C SER A 40 -13.78 9.51 6.83
N HIS A 41 -14.79 10.05 6.12
CA HIS A 41 -16.08 10.40 6.74
C HIS A 41 -16.85 9.16 7.18
N VAL A 42 -16.57 7.97 6.61
CA VAL A 42 -17.15 6.71 7.08
C VAL A 42 -16.72 6.39 8.52
N ALA A 43 -15.59 6.92 8.98
CA ALA A 43 -15.15 6.79 10.38
C ALA A 43 -16.06 7.53 11.38
N LEU A 44 -16.89 8.45 10.90
CA LEU A 44 -17.75 9.32 11.71
C LEU A 44 -19.23 8.93 11.64
N GLU A 45 -19.64 8.21 10.59
CA GLU A 45 -21.04 7.92 10.30
C GLU A 45 -21.34 6.42 10.51
N ALA A 46 -22.39 6.13 11.30
CA ALA A 46 -22.88 4.81 11.68
C ALA A 46 -21.86 3.89 12.42
N PRO A 47 -22.11 3.52 13.70
CA PRO A 47 -21.12 2.87 14.56
C PRO A 47 -20.45 1.62 13.97
N ILE A 48 -21.24 0.74 13.32
CA ILE A 48 -20.72 -0.54 12.82
C ILE A 48 -19.80 -0.38 11.59
N PHE A 49 -20.08 0.59 10.73
CA PHE A 49 -19.29 0.88 9.54
C PHE A 49 -18.01 1.63 9.91
N ALA A 50 -18.09 2.53 10.89
CA ALA A 50 -16.92 3.21 11.45
C ALA A 50 -15.90 2.23 12.04
N TYR A 51 -16.34 1.23 12.82
CA TYR A 51 -15.42 0.20 13.35
C TYR A 51 -14.79 -0.65 12.24
N THR A 52 -15.57 -1.00 11.22
CA THR A 52 -15.08 -1.79 10.08
C THR A 52 -14.00 -1.03 9.30
N HIS A 53 -14.28 0.24 8.98
CA HIS A 53 -13.34 1.10 8.27
C HIS A 53 -12.02 1.29 9.02
N ARG A 54 -12.11 1.59 10.33
CA ARG A 54 -10.96 1.79 11.20
C ARG A 54 -10.14 0.52 11.38
N ALA A 55 -10.79 -0.63 11.54
CA ALA A 55 -10.11 -1.92 11.62
C ALA A 55 -9.36 -2.23 10.31
N ALA A 56 -9.96 -1.95 9.16
CA ALA A 56 -9.31 -2.12 7.86
C ALA A 56 -8.08 -1.21 7.73
N ASP A 57 -8.14 0.06 8.15
CA ASP A 57 -6.98 0.96 8.13
C ASP A 57 -5.82 0.46 9.00
N ILE A 58 -6.12 -0.06 10.20
CA ILE A 58 -5.12 -0.66 11.08
C ILE A 58 -4.49 -1.90 10.42
N ILE A 59 -5.30 -2.79 9.83
CA ILE A 59 -4.83 -3.99 9.15
C ILE A 59 -3.94 -3.63 7.95
N ILE A 60 -4.34 -2.65 7.14
CA ILE A 60 -3.56 -2.12 6.02
C ILE A 60 -2.22 -1.59 6.52
N GLY A 61 -2.23 -0.75 7.55
CA GLY A 61 -1.02 -0.15 8.09
C GLY A 61 -0.05 -1.15 8.70
N LEU A 62 -0.55 -2.13 9.46
CA LEU A 62 0.24 -3.26 9.97
C LEU A 62 0.86 -4.06 8.81
N SER A 63 0.10 -4.26 7.73
CA SER A 63 0.60 -4.95 6.55
C SER A 63 1.69 -4.18 5.82
N MET A 64 1.55 -2.86 5.68
CA MET A 64 2.61 -1.99 5.13
C MET A 64 3.87 -1.99 5.99
N CYS A 65 3.74 -1.97 7.32
CA CYS A 65 4.87 -2.11 8.24
C CYS A 65 5.57 -3.46 8.09
N GLY A 66 4.80 -4.56 8.01
CA GLY A 66 5.32 -5.90 7.76
C GLY A 66 6.08 -6.00 6.43
N PHE A 67 5.54 -5.39 5.37
CA PHE A 67 6.18 -5.31 4.06
C PHE A 67 7.50 -4.54 4.16
N SER A 68 7.51 -3.39 4.83
CA SER A 68 8.71 -2.58 5.07
C SER A 68 9.84 -3.39 5.73
N PHE A 69 9.52 -4.16 6.79
CA PHE A 69 10.50 -5.05 7.42
C PHE A 69 10.96 -6.18 6.49
N GLY A 70 10.06 -6.72 5.67
CA GLY A 70 10.39 -7.72 4.66
C GLY A 70 11.40 -7.19 3.64
N ILE A 71 11.15 -6.00 3.08
CA ILE A 71 12.03 -5.41 2.06
C ILE A 71 13.37 -4.96 2.68
N HIS A 72 13.38 -4.51 3.94
CA HIS A 72 14.61 -4.18 4.64
C HIS A 72 15.56 -5.38 4.74
N LYS A 73 15.02 -6.56 5.06
CA LYS A 73 15.81 -7.80 5.16
C LYS A 73 16.35 -8.33 3.82
N ILE A 74 15.77 -7.88 2.70
CA ILE A 74 16.17 -8.27 1.35
C ILE A 74 17.10 -7.21 0.73
N SER A 75 16.96 -5.95 1.14
CA SER A 75 17.78 -4.85 0.66
C SER A 75 19.26 -5.09 0.94
N GLN A 76 20.10 -4.69 -0.01
CA GLN A 76 21.55 -4.68 0.15
C GLN A 76 22.05 -3.38 0.82
N ASN A 77 21.17 -2.40 0.98
CA ASN A 77 21.51 -1.10 1.54
C ASN A 77 21.38 -1.10 3.07
N ARG A 78 22.33 -0.44 3.75
CA ARG A 78 22.22 -0.18 5.20
C ARG A 78 21.06 0.76 5.54
N PHE A 79 20.75 1.68 4.63
CA PHE A 79 19.62 2.59 4.72
C PHE A 79 18.78 2.51 3.44
N SER A 80 17.51 2.20 3.59
CA SER A 80 16.56 2.03 2.49
C SER A 80 15.47 3.09 2.58
N ALA A 81 15.41 3.98 1.58
CA ALA A 81 14.33 4.94 1.47
C ALA A 81 12.97 4.24 1.28
N ALA A 82 12.94 3.11 0.56
CA ALA A 82 11.73 2.31 0.37
C ALA A 82 11.23 1.71 1.70
N THR A 83 12.13 1.17 2.53
CA THR A 83 11.81 0.69 3.88
C THR A 83 11.24 1.81 4.73
N LEU A 84 11.98 2.92 4.88
CA LEU A 84 11.56 4.00 5.78
C LEU A 84 10.22 4.60 5.34
N SER A 85 10.07 4.93 4.06
CA SER A 85 8.84 5.52 3.54
C SER A 85 7.65 4.56 3.65
N SER A 86 7.83 3.27 3.36
CA SER A 86 6.74 2.28 3.50
C SER A 86 6.33 2.08 4.95
N PHE A 87 7.30 2.14 5.88
CA PHE A 87 7.02 2.04 7.31
C PHE A 87 6.23 3.25 7.79
N LEU A 88 6.67 4.46 7.46
CA LEU A 88 6.00 5.69 7.87
C LEU A 88 4.60 5.82 7.27
N LEU A 89 4.40 5.36 6.02
CA LEU A 89 3.08 5.25 5.43
C LEU A 89 2.21 4.24 6.20
N GLY A 90 2.75 3.09 6.60
CA GLY A 90 2.04 2.13 7.45
C GLY A 90 1.63 2.70 8.81
N ILE A 91 2.51 3.44 9.48
CA ILE A 91 2.19 4.15 10.73
C ILE A 91 1.08 5.18 10.52
N SER A 92 1.06 5.88 9.38
CA SER A 92 0.00 6.83 9.05
C SER A 92 -1.39 6.15 8.97
N MET A 93 -1.46 4.95 8.40
CA MET A 93 -2.71 4.18 8.27
C MET A 93 -3.17 3.63 9.62
N ILE A 94 -2.24 3.11 10.44
CA ILE A 94 -2.55 2.69 11.81
C ILE A 94 -3.11 3.87 12.60
N SER A 95 -2.49 5.05 12.44
CA SER A 95 -2.96 6.27 13.11
C SER A 95 -4.38 6.65 12.68
N ALA A 96 -4.68 6.63 11.37
CA ALA A 96 -6.02 6.92 10.87
C ALA A 96 -7.10 5.99 11.43
N GLY A 97 -6.78 4.70 11.64
CA GLY A 97 -7.72 3.76 12.24
C GLY A 97 -7.85 3.89 13.77
N ILE A 98 -6.79 4.26 14.49
CA ILE A 98 -6.86 4.44 15.95
C ILE A 98 -7.54 5.75 16.32
N TRP A 99 -7.21 6.85 15.63
CA TRP A 99 -7.60 8.21 15.99
C TRP A 99 -8.55 8.79 14.95
N THR A 100 -9.73 9.23 15.39
CA THR A 100 -10.70 9.92 14.53
C THR A 100 -10.29 11.37 14.30
N LEU A 101 -10.95 12.02 13.34
CA LEU A 101 -10.74 13.42 12.93
C LEU A 101 -10.84 14.44 14.08
N GLU A 102 -11.44 14.06 15.21
CA GLU A 102 -11.61 14.91 16.39
C GLU A 102 -10.33 15.06 17.24
N THR A 103 -9.32 14.22 16.99
CA THR A 103 -8.12 14.18 17.83
C THR A 103 -6.87 14.68 17.09
N PRO A 104 -5.98 15.47 17.74
CA PRO A 104 -4.75 15.96 17.10
C PRO A 104 -3.81 14.85 16.61
N LEU A 105 -3.88 13.65 17.22
CA LEU A 105 -3.07 12.50 16.81
C LEU A 105 -3.46 11.95 15.42
N HIS A 106 -4.66 12.27 14.93
CA HIS A 106 -5.04 12.00 13.54
C HIS A 106 -4.15 12.75 12.54
N LEU A 107 -3.46 13.83 12.95
CA LEU A 107 -2.51 14.55 12.09
C LEU A 107 -1.30 13.70 11.69
N LEU A 108 -1.00 12.60 12.39
CA LEU A 108 0.01 11.63 11.95
C LEU A 108 -0.39 10.97 10.61
N TYR A 109 -1.66 11.00 10.22
CA TYR A 109 -2.10 10.63 8.88
C TYR A 109 -1.44 11.47 7.79
N ASN A 110 -0.94 12.68 8.09
CA ASN A 110 -0.17 13.48 7.12
C ASN A 110 1.14 12.81 6.67
N LEU A 111 1.64 11.81 7.42
CA LEU A 111 2.72 10.94 6.96
C LEU A 111 2.33 10.15 5.70
N SER A 112 1.05 10.13 5.31
CA SER A 112 0.58 9.61 4.03
C SER A 112 1.31 10.23 2.83
N ILE A 113 1.93 11.41 2.98
CA ILE A 113 2.79 12.01 1.93
C ILE A 113 3.88 11.05 1.42
N PHE A 114 4.33 10.10 2.25
CA PHE A 114 5.30 9.08 1.85
C PHE A 114 4.80 8.16 0.74
N MET A 115 3.49 8.11 0.44
CA MET A 115 2.93 7.40 -0.70
C MET A 115 3.55 7.84 -2.04
N ILE A 116 4.02 9.09 -2.15
CA ILE A 116 4.73 9.59 -3.33
C ILE A 116 6.07 8.86 -3.51
N ILE A 117 6.78 8.66 -2.40
CA ILE A 117 8.19 8.22 -2.37
C ILE A 117 8.28 6.70 -2.51
N VAL A 118 7.35 5.96 -1.91
CA VAL A 118 7.38 4.50 -1.83
C VAL A 118 7.57 3.83 -3.21
N PRO A 119 6.76 4.12 -4.24
CA PRO A 119 6.84 3.39 -5.51
C PRO A 119 8.19 3.56 -6.20
N MET A 120 8.64 4.80 -6.34
CA MET A 120 9.88 5.12 -7.04
C MET A 120 11.11 4.65 -6.27
N SER A 121 11.16 4.88 -4.95
CA SER A 121 12.30 4.43 -4.13
C SER A 121 12.43 2.91 -4.15
N PHE A 122 11.32 2.17 -4.07
CA PHE A 122 11.32 0.72 -4.19
C PHE A 122 11.79 0.26 -5.57
N ALA A 123 11.28 0.85 -6.66
CA ALA A 123 11.67 0.47 -8.01
C ALA A 123 13.17 0.68 -8.28
N LEU A 124 13.72 1.80 -7.81
CA LEU A 124 15.16 2.10 -7.93
C LEU A 124 16.01 1.14 -7.10
N GLU A 125 15.62 0.91 -5.85
CA GLU A 125 16.39 0.07 -4.92
C GLU A 125 16.41 -1.39 -5.33
N PHE A 126 15.28 -1.92 -5.83
CA PHE A 126 15.16 -3.31 -6.25
C PHE A 126 15.36 -3.52 -7.76
N LYS A 127 15.82 -2.51 -8.51
CA LYS A 127 16.01 -2.57 -9.98
C LYS A 127 16.84 -3.75 -10.46
N ASN A 128 17.90 -4.10 -9.73
CA ASN A 128 18.78 -5.23 -10.07
C ASN A 128 18.13 -6.59 -9.76
N THR A 129 17.12 -6.60 -8.89
CA THR A 129 16.35 -7.80 -8.52
C THR A 129 15.15 -7.97 -9.45
N ILE A 130 14.36 -6.92 -9.65
CA ILE A 130 13.16 -6.91 -10.49
C ILE A 130 13.51 -6.27 -11.83
N LYS A 131 13.98 -7.10 -12.79
CA LYS A 131 14.39 -6.64 -14.13
C LYS A 131 13.19 -6.43 -15.05
N SER A 132 12.32 -5.48 -14.71
CA SER A 132 11.11 -5.18 -15.49
C SER A 132 10.94 -3.68 -15.72
N ARG A 133 11.15 -3.23 -16.96
CA ARG A 133 10.89 -1.84 -17.39
C ARG A 133 9.43 -1.44 -17.20
N LEU A 134 8.50 -2.39 -17.34
CA LEU A 134 7.08 -2.15 -17.12
C LEU A 134 6.81 -1.83 -15.65
N PHE A 135 7.41 -2.57 -14.72
CA PHE A 135 7.27 -2.30 -13.28
C PHE A 135 7.90 -0.96 -12.89
N GLU A 136 9.09 -0.64 -13.42
CA GLU A 136 9.72 0.68 -13.22
C GLU A 136 8.79 1.80 -13.72
N SER A 137 8.26 1.69 -14.94
CA SER A 137 7.36 2.69 -15.54
C SER A 137 6.05 2.82 -14.76
N PHE A 138 5.50 1.70 -14.28
CA PHE A 138 4.30 1.69 -13.44
C PHE A 138 4.56 2.41 -12.10
N SER A 139 5.67 2.13 -11.42
CA SER A 139 6.05 2.82 -10.19
C SER A 139 6.25 4.33 -10.40
N VAL A 140 6.87 4.73 -11.52
CA VAL A 140 6.97 6.15 -11.91
C VAL A 140 5.59 6.76 -12.12
N ALA A 141 4.70 6.09 -12.86
CA ALA A 141 3.35 6.58 -13.12
C ALA A 141 2.54 6.75 -11.82
N VAL A 142 2.63 5.81 -10.89
CA VAL A 142 1.99 5.90 -9.57
C VAL A 142 2.54 7.09 -8.78
N THR A 143 3.87 7.26 -8.70
CA THR A 143 4.48 8.43 -8.03
C THR A 143 4.03 9.76 -8.64
N VAL A 144 4.01 9.87 -9.98
CA VAL A 144 3.55 11.09 -10.67
C VAL A 144 2.06 11.33 -10.41
N LEU A 145 1.24 10.28 -10.42
CA LEU A 145 -0.18 10.37 -10.06
C LEU A 145 -0.35 10.96 -8.65
N HIS A 146 0.42 10.50 -7.65
CA HIS A 146 0.36 11.07 -6.31
C HIS A 146 0.69 12.57 -6.29
N VAL A 147 1.77 12.98 -6.97
CA VAL A 147 2.15 14.41 -7.06
C VAL A 147 1.03 15.24 -7.68
N LEU A 148 0.47 14.79 -8.81
CA LEU A 148 -0.63 15.47 -9.49
C LEU A 148 -1.89 15.55 -8.62
N MET A 149 -2.22 14.47 -7.91
CA MET A 149 -3.36 14.42 -7.01
C MET A 149 -3.21 15.39 -5.84
N PHE A 150 -2.04 15.44 -5.20
CA PHE A 150 -1.78 16.45 -4.17
C PHE A 150 -1.91 17.86 -4.73
N TRP A 151 -1.34 18.14 -5.90
CA TRP A 151 -1.46 19.45 -6.54
C TRP A 151 -2.93 19.82 -6.82
N PHE A 152 -3.73 18.90 -7.36
CA PHE A 152 -5.16 19.13 -7.62
C PHE A 152 -5.96 19.40 -6.34
N ILE A 153 -5.67 18.67 -5.26
CA ILE A 153 -6.28 18.90 -3.95
C ILE A 153 -5.92 20.31 -3.45
N TYR A 154 -4.64 20.67 -3.43
CA TYR A 154 -4.19 21.97 -2.91
C TYR A 154 -4.59 23.16 -3.78
N ALA A 155 -4.69 22.97 -5.10
CA ALA A 155 -5.16 24.00 -6.03
C ALA A 155 -6.69 24.17 -6.02
N GLY A 156 -7.43 23.30 -5.33
CA GLY A 156 -8.89 23.34 -5.29
C GLY A 156 -9.55 22.94 -6.61
N PHE A 157 -8.88 22.13 -7.43
CA PHE A 157 -9.41 21.69 -8.73
C PHE A 157 -10.39 20.51 -8.64
N ILE A 158 -10.52 19.89 -7.47
CA ILE A 158 -11.46 18.80 -7.24
C ILE A 158 -12.79 19.40 -6.75
N PRO A 159 -13.88 19.30 -7.53
CA PRO A 159 -15.19 19.75 -7.08
C PRO A 159 -15.64 18.96 -5.85
N GLN A 160 -16.30 19.63 -4.91
CA GLN A 160 -16.76 19.03 -3.65
C GLN A 160 -17.68 17.82 -3.90
N GLU A 161 -18.49 17.88 -4.95
CA GLU A 161 -19.48 16.86 -5.32
C GLU A 161 -18.84 15.54 -5.81
N PHE A 162 -17.56 15.58 -6.20
CA PHE A 162 -16.81 14.42 -6.71
C PHE A 162 -15.61 14.05 -5.85
N ASN A 163 -15.37 14.76 -4.75
CA ASN A 163 -14.20 14.57 -3.90
C ASN A 163 -14.08 13.13 -3.39
N GLY A 164 -15.19 12.56 -2.91
CA GLY A 164 -15.25 11.17 -2.46
C GLY A 164 -14.91 10.17 -3.56
N LEU A 165 -15.44 10.35 -4.76
CA LEU A 165 -15.16 9.47 -5.91
C LEU A 165 -13.67 9.54 -6.30
N VAL A 166 -13.14 10.76 -6.41
CA VAL A 166 -11.74 11.00 -6.81
C VAL A 166 -10.77 10.35 -5.81
N GLN A 167 -11.00 10.49 -4.50
CA GLN A 167 -10.17 9.83 -3.49
C GLN A 167 -10.20 8.31 -3.58
N ARG A 168 -11.36 7.71 -3.87
CA ARG A 168 -11.52 6.26 -4.05
C ARG A 168 -10.78 5.75 -5.27
N LEU A 169 -10.90 6.45 -6.40
CA LEU A 169 -10.18 6.11 -7.62
C LEU A 169 -8.66 6.25 -7.43
N TRP A 170 -8.22 7.25 -6.66
CA TRP A 170 -6.82 7.45 -6.31
C TRP A 170 -6.27 6.38 -5.34
N ALA A 171 -7.11 5.87 -4.43
CA ALA A 171 -6.73 4.82 -3.50
C ALA A 171 -6.41 3.49 -4.22
N ILE A 172 -7.08 3.17 -5.34
CA ILE A 172 -6.87 1.92 -6.10
C ILE A 172 -5.40 1.72 -6.51
N PRO A 173 -4.77 2.62 -7.28
CA PRO A 173 -3.36 2.44 -7.66
C PRO A 173 -2.42 2.54 -6.45
N THR A 174 -2.75 3.35 -5.44
CA THR A 174 -1.96 3.49 -4.21
C THR A 174 -1.84 2.15 -3.47
N MET A 175 -2.98 1.48 -3.27
CA MET A 175 -3.05 0.24 -2.50
C MET A 175 -2.67 -0.97 -3.37
N GLY A 176 -3.10 -1.00 -4.63
CA GLY A 176 -2.79 -2.05 -5.59
C GLY A 176 -1.29 -2.18 -5.88
N TRP A 177 -0.55 -1.06 -5.84
CA TRP A 177 0.90 -1.07 -6.04
C TRP A 177 1.63 -1.99 -5.04
N PHE A 178 1.23 -2.02 -3.75
CA PHE A 178 1.84 -2.90 -2.75
C PHE A 178 1.69 -4.39 -3.10
N GLY A 179 0.51 -4.79 -3.59
CA GLY A 179 0.27 -6.15 -4.06
C GLY A 179 1.18 -6.52 -5.23
N ILE A 180 1.28 -5.63 -6.23
CA ILE A 180 2.14 -5.84 -7.40
C ILE A 180 3.63 -5.88 -6.99
N ALA A 181 4.08 -4.95 -6.14
CA ALA A 181 5.47 -4.90 -5.67
C ALA A 181 5.85 -6.18 -4.93
N ALA A 182 4.99 -6.68 -4.04
CA ALA A 182 5.19 -7.94 -3.33
C ALA A 182 5.23 -9.14 -4.29
N TYR A 183 4.30 -9.21 -5.24
CA TYR A 183 4.27 -10.27 -6.24
C TYR A 183 5.56 -10.29 -7.08
N MET A 184 5.97 -9.13 -7.58
CA MET A 184 7.17 -8.98 -8.40
C MET A 184 8.43 -9.35 -7.61
N LEU A 185 8.54 -8.92 -6.35
CA LEU A 185 9.68 -9.28 -5.52
C LEU A 185 9.70 -10.78 -5.22
N ILE A 186 8.56 -11.39 -4.91
CA ILE A 186 8.44 -12.83 -4.64
C ILE A 186 8.86 -13.65 -5.86
N LEU A 187 8.34 -13.30 -7.04
CA LEU A 187 8.63 -13.98 -8.29
C LEU A 187 10.14 -13.98 -8.57
N ASN A 188 10.80 -12.83 -8.41
CA ASN A 188 12.20 -12.67 -8.79
C ASN A 188 13.21 -13.15 -7.72
N GLN A 189 12.87 -13.08 -6.42
CA GLN A 189 13.76 -13.53 -5.33
C GLN A 189 13.58 -15.01 -4.97
N PHE A 190 12.35 -15.53 -5.01
CA PHE A 190 12.05 -16.85 -4.43
C PHE A 190 11.68 -17.91 -5.47
N SER A 191 11.21 -17.52 -6.67
CA SER A 191 10.78 -18.48 -7.70
C SER A 191 11.87 -18.85 -8.71
N VAL A 192 12.89 -18.00 -8.92
CA VAL A 192 14.04 -18.29 -9.81
C VAL A 192 14.83 -19.53 -9.34
N ASN A 193 14.79 -19.87 -8.05
CA ASN A 193 15.58 -20.95 -7.47
C ASN A 193 14.91 -22.35 -7.48
N LYS A 194 13.66 -22.48 -7.99
CA LYS A 194 13.02 -23.81 -8.15
C LYS A 194 13.53 -24.55 -9.40
N SER A 195 14.22 -23.84 -10.30
CA SER A 195 14.80 -24.38 -11.54
C SER A 195 16.25 -24.90 -11.39
N ILE A 196 16.88 -24.73 -10.22
CA ILE A 196 18.28 -25.13 -9.94
C ILE A 196 18.32 -26.26 -8.89
N GLN A 197 17.30 -27.12 -8.84
CA GLN A 197 17.51 -28.49 -8.34
C GLN A 197 17.56 -29.41 -9.55
N PRO A 198 18.75 -29.74 -10.07
CA PRO A 198 18.87 -30.86 -10.98
C PRO A 198 18.47 -32.12 -10.21
N THR A 199 17.80 -33.00 -10.93
CA THR A 199 17.62 -34.43 -10.67
C THR A 199 18.88 -35.11 -10.11
N ALA A 200 19.16 -34.93 -8.82
CA ALA A 200 20.04 -35.80 -8.06
C ALA A 200 19.15 -36.94 -7.55
N ASN A 201 18.83 -37.89 -8.44
CA ASN A 201 18.35 -39.25 -8.16
C ASN A 201 17.91 -39.96 -9.48
N ALA A 202 18.75 -39.97 -10.50
CA ALA A 202 18.51 -40.79 -11.68
C ALA A 202 19.84 -41.27 -12.29
N SER A 203 20.49 -42.23 -11.63
CA SER A 203 21.27 -43.32 -12.26
C SER A 203 22.07 -44.09 -11.22
N THR A 204 21.45 -45.07 -10.58
CA THR A 204 22.13 -46.29 -10.13
C THR A 204 21.13 -47.43 -10.32
N ASP A 205 21.08 -47.94 -11.54
CA ASP A 205 20.67 -49.30 -11.89
C ASP A 205 21.51 -49.72 -13.09
#